data_AF-A0A1Y4VBL7-F1
#
_entry.id   AF-A0A1Y4VBL7-F1
#
_cell.length_a   1.000
_cell.length_b   1.000
_cell.length_c   1.000
_cell.angle_alpha   90.00
_cell.angle_beta   90.00
_cell.angle_gamma   90.00
#
_symmetry.space_group_name_H-M   'P 1'
#
loop_
_entity.id
_entity.type
_entity.pdbx_description
1 polymer ?
#
loop_
_entity_poly.entity_id
_entity_poly.type
_entity_poly.pdbx_seq_one_letter_code
_entity_poly.pdbx_strand_id
1 'polypeptide(L)'
;MIMNFHPWKIDVDVDATRQFYEENDCAEDRDINQKFYDKMSQAQKDFFASIGVDIQKIKAKERIHEIPGEEDLPGGKVYIRTLDFLFCGRFLSIPDYQQHIYSDEEITGLELPDTLRVVTMPEGEKLPVYDIDGWACVFKHPFFRMEECQYKKWDCGYVMGSILLMKDL
;
A
#
# COMPACT_ATOMS: atom_id res chain seq x y z
N MET A 1 -3.33 -13.92 11.37
CA MET A 1 -2.31 -13.45 12.32
C MET A 1 -2.56 -11.98 12.55
N ILE A 2 -2.77 -11.56 13.80
CA ILE A 2 -3.07 -10.14 14.07
C ILE A 2 -1.77 -9.34 14.14
N MET A 3 -1.59 -8.39 13.24
CA MET A 3 -0.46 -7.46 13.20
C MET A 3 -0.92 -6.04 13.49
N ASN A 4 -0.08 -5.29 14.20
CA ASN A 4 -0.35 -3.89 14.58
C ASN A 4 0.60 -2.97 13.82
N PHE A 5 0.06 -2.33 12.79
CA PHE A 5 0.71 -1.31 11.98
C PHE A 5 0.05 0.03 12.27
N HIS A 6 0.07 0.47 13.54
CA HIS A 6 -0.72 1.61 14.00
C HIS A 6 -0.74 2.78 13.00
N PRO A 7 -1.92 3.32 12.63
CA PRO A 7 -3.25 3.08 13.20
C PRO A 7 -3.98 1.84 12.66
N TRP A 8 -3.38 1.11 11.71
CA TRP A 8 -3.95 -0.11 11.17
C TRP A 8 -3.70 -1.29 12.10
N LYS A 9 -4.75 -2.07 12.32
CA LYS A 9 -4.65 -3.41 12.90
C LYS A 9 -5.25 -4.36 11.88
N ILE A 10 -4.50 -5.38 11.49
CA ILE A 10 -4.85 -6.22 10.35
C ILE A 10 -4.75 -7.68 10.78
N ASP A 11 -5.77 -8.47 10.47
CA ASP A 11 -5.70 -9.92 10.58
C ASP A 11 -5.18 -10.47 9.25
N VAL A 12 -3.88 -10.76 9.21
CA VAL A 12 -3.12 -11.17 8.04
C VAL A 12 -3.18 -12.67 7.86
N ASP A 13 -3.53 -13.13 6.67
CA ASP A 13 -3.43 -14.54 6.27
C ASP A 13 -2.16 -14.75 5.43
N VAL A 14 -1.07 -15.12 6.10
CA VAL A 14 0.26 -15.26 5.49
C VAL A 14 0.28 -16.42 4.49
N ASP A 15 -0.38 -17.53 4.81
CA ASP A 15 -0.36 -18.73 3.97
C ASP A 15 -1.21 -18.52 2.71
N ALA A 16 -2.39 -17.90 2.84
CA ALA A 16 -3.17 -17.48 1.68
C ALA A 16 -2.42 -16.46 0.82
N THR A 17 -1.67 -15.53 1.44
CA THR A 17 -0.84 -14.57 0.68
C THR A 17 0.26 -15.26 -0.12
N ARG A 18 0.95 -16.25 0.47
CA ARG A 18 1.96 -17.04 -0.24
C ARG A 18 1.34 -17.77 -1.42
N GLN A 19 0.21 -18.45 -1.20
CA GLN A 19 -0.51 -19.15 -2.26
C GLN A 19 -0.95 -18.18 -3.38
N PHE A 20 -1.45 -17.00 -3.02
CA PHE A 20 -1.80 -15.97 -3.99
C PHE A 20 -0.62 -15.63 -4.91
N TYR A 21 0.58 -15.43 -4.36
CA TYR A 21 1.78 -15.15 -5.15
C TYR A 21 2.38 -16.39 -5.83
N GLU A 22 2.04 -17.61 -5.45
CA GLU A 22 2.37 -18.81 -6.24
C GLU A 22 1.57 -18.83 -7.55
N GLU A 23 0.30 -18.45 -7.48
CA GLU A 23 -0.66 -18.52 -8.59
C GLU A 23 -0.68 -17.25 -9.45
N ASN A 24 -0.26 -16.10 -8.91
CA ASN A 24 -0.37 -14.81 -9.56
C ASN A 24 0.97 -14.08 -9.62
N ASP A 25 1.16 -13.34 -10.71
CA ASP A 25 2.27 -12.39 -10.87
C ASP A 25 1.69 -11.00 -11.17
N CYS A 26 1.88 -10.05 -10.24
CA CYS A 26 1.41 -8.68 -10.37
C CYS A 26 2.51 -7.73 -10.89
N ALA A 27 3.71 -8.23 -11.20
CA ALA A 27 4.80 -7.40 -11.69
C ALA A 27 4.50 -6.87 -13.10
N GLU A 28 4.70 -5.56 -13.27
CA GLU A 28 4.66 -4.94 -14.61
C GLU A 28 6.04 -5.02 -15.29
N ASP A 29 7.12 -4.93 -14.50
CA ASP A 29 8.50 -5.02 -14.96
C ASP A 29 9.38 -5.65 -13.87
N ARG A 30 9.78 -6.91 -14.08
CA ARG A 30 10.57 -7.68 -13.12
C ARG A 30 11.97 -7.10 -12.89
N ASP A 31 12.54 -6.37 -13.84
CA ASP A 31 13.84 -5.73 -13.64
C ASP A 31 13.74 -4.61 -12.60
N ILE A 32 12.59 -3.93 -12.53
CA ILE A 32 12.31 -2.94 -11.48
C ILE A 32 12.20 -3.63 -10.12
N ASN A 33 11.45 -4.73 -10.02
CA ASN A 33 11.34 -5.51 -8.79
C ASN A 33 12.71 -5.99 -8.29
N GLN A 34 13.55 -6.50 -9.18
CA GLN A 34 14.89 -6.95 -8.84
C GLN A 34 15.76 -5.79 -8.31
N LYS A 35 15.73 -4.62 -8.98
CA LYS A 35 16.45 -3.42 -8.52
C LYS A 35 16.03 -2.98 -7.11
N PHE A 36 14.75 -3.12 -6.76
CA PHE A 36 14.29 -2.85 -5.39
C PHE A 36 14.83 -3.89 -4.42
N TYR A 37 14.65 -5.17 -4.73
CA TYR A 37 15.08 -6.28 -3.88
C TYR A 37 16.58 -6.23 -3.55
N ASP A 38 17.41 -5.88 -4.53
CA ASP A 38 18.87 -5.78 -4.35
C ASP A 38 19.27 -4.64 -3.40
N LYS A 39 18.46 -3.58 -3.33
CA LYS A 39 18.70 -2.40 -2.49
C LYS A 39 18.01 -2.46 -1.15
N MET A 40 17.07 -3.38 -0.95
CA MET A 40 16.35 -3.53 0.31
C MET A 40 17.29 -3.94 1.44
N SER A 41 17.07 -3.35 2.61
CA SER A 41 17.66 -3.84 3.84
C SER A 41 17.10 -5.21 4.22
N GLN A 42 17.76 -5.91 5.14
CA GLN A 42 17.22 -7.17 5.65
C GLN A 42 15.89 -6.93 6.40
N ALA A 43 15.74 -5.83 7.14
CA ALA A 43 14.51 -5.51 7.85
C ALA A 43 13.32 -5.29 6.90
N GLN A 44 13.55 -4.66 5.74
CA GLN A 44 12.53 -4.52 4.69
C GLN A 44 12.14 -5.90 4.12
N LYS A 45 13.12 -6.75 3.82
CA LYS A 45 12.86 -8.12 3.33
C LYS A 45 12.08 -8.96 4.35
N ASP A 46 12.47 -8.88 5.61
CA ASP A 46 11.82 -9.58 6.72
C ASP A 46 10.38 -9.12 6.91
N PHE A 47 10.10 -7.81 6.75
CA PHE A 47 8.74 -7.29 6.76
C PHE A 47 7.87 -7.96 5.68
N PHE A 48 8.30 -7.98 4.41
CA PHE A 48 7.50 -8.59 3.34
C PHE A 48 7.33 -10.11 3.54
N ALA A 49 8.38 -10.80 3.98
CA ALA A 49 8.32 -12.20 4.32
C ALA A 49 7.34 -12.49 5.47
N SER A 50 7.24 -11.59 6.46
CA SER A 50 6.34 -11.73 7.62
C SER A 50 4.86 -11.66 7.25
N ILE A 51 4.52 -11.01 6.13
CA ILE A 51 3.15 -10.92 5.59
C ILE A 51 2.94 -11.85 4.39
N GLY A 52 3.93 -12.64 4.01
CA GLY A 52 3.84 -13.62 2.92
C GLY A 52 3.96 -13.03 1.50
N VAL A 53 4.34 -11.76 1.37
CA VAL A 53 4.44 -11.06 0.09
C VAL A 53 5.72 -11.44 -0.64
N ASP A 54 5.60 -11.85 -1.91
CA ASP A 54 6.73 -12.01 -2.82
C ASP A 54 7.04 -10.71 -3.57
N ILE A 55 8.09 -10.00 -3.12
CA ILE A 55 8.55 -8.74 -3.72
C ILE A 55 8.87 -8.86 -5.21
N GLN A 56 9.25 -10.02 -5.72
CA GLN A 56 9.57 -10.18 -7.14
C GLN A 56 8.31 -10.14 -8.03
N LYS A 57 7.13 -10.25 -7.43
CA LYS A 57 5.83 -10.36 -8.12
C LYS A 57 4.87 -9.21 -7.80
N ILE A 58 5.32 -8.18 -7.08
CA ILE A 58 4.48 -7.01 -6.77
C ILE A 58 4.47 -6.01 -7.92
N LYS A 59 3.52 -5.07 -7.90
CA LYS A 59 3.47 -4.00 -8.89
C LYS A 59 4.45 -2.90 -8.48
N ALA A 60 5.62 -2.87 -9.11
CA ALA A 60 6.64 -1.85 -8.89
C ALA A 60 6.77 -0.93 -10.11
N LYS A 61 6.97 0.37 -9.90
CA LYS A 61 7.16 1.36 -10.98
C LYS A 61 8.25 2.36 -10.65
N GLU A 62 8.94 2.82 -11.69
CA GLU A 62 9.85 3.95 -11.67
C GLU A 62 9.40 4.96 -12.72
N ARG A 63 9.32 6.25 -12.35
CA ARG A 63 8.95 7.34 -13.26
C ARG A 63 9.80 8.57 -12.95
N ILE A 64 10.14 9.32 -13.99
CA ILE A 64 10.71 10.66 -13.83
C ILE A 64 9.59 11.66 -14.10
N HIS A 65 9.33 12.52 -13.12
CA HIS A 65 8.41 13.63 -13.27
C HIS A 65 9.22 14.91 -13.53
N GLU A 66 8.91 15.60 -14.62
CA GLU A 66 9.53 16.89 -14.94
C GLU A 66 8.68 18.00 -14.32
N ILE A 67 9.29 18.79 -13.43
CA ILE A 67 8.69 19.99 -12.87
C ILE A 67 9.03 21.13 -13.83
N PRO A 68 8.03 21.72 -14.51
CA PRO A 68 8.27 22.85 -15.40
C PRO A 68 8.83 24.03 -14.60
N GLY A 69 9.75 24.77 -15.20
CA GLY A 69 10.22 26.03 -14.63
C GLY A 69 9.15 27.12 -14.77
N GLU A 70 9.17 28.07 -13.85
CA GLU A 70 8.45 29.34 -13.98
C GLU A 70 9.45 30.46 -14.33
N GLU A 71 8.97 31.66 -14.68
CA GLU A 71 9.82 32.76 -15.19
C GLU A 71 11.07 33.03 -14.33
N ASP A 72 10.97 32.85 -13.00
CA ASP A 72 12.05 33.10 -12.04
C ASP A 72 12.56 31.84 -11.31
N LEU A 73 12.06 30.64 -11.64
CA LEU A 73 12.41 29.39 -10.95
C LEU A 73 12.82 28.30 -11.95
N PRO A 74 14.06 27.76 -11.87
CA PRO A 74 14.44 26.65 -12.72
C PRO A 74 13.56 25.43 -12.44
N GLY A 75 13.12 24.77 -13.51
CA GLY A 75 12.44 23.49 -13.41
C GLY A 75 13.34 22.40 -12.82
N GLY A 76 12.74 21.27 -12.49
CA GLY A 76 13.43 20.15 -11.85
C GLY A 76 13.01 18.81 -12.40
N LYS A 77 13.69 17.75 -11.96
CA LYS A 77 13.25 16.38 -12.20
C LYS A 77 13.16 15.65 -10.87
N VAL A 78 12.02 15.02 -10.62
CA VAL A 78 11.82 14.18 -9.44
C VAL A 78 11.72 12.74 -9.91
N TYR A 79 12.55 11.89 -9.31
CA TYR A 79 12.47 10.46 -9.48
C TYR A 79 11.44 9.89 -8.51
N ILE A 80 10.38 9.29 -9.05
CA ILE A 80 9.28 8.71 -8.28
C ILE A 80 9.29 7.20 -8.45
N ARG A 81 9.22 6.50 -7.31
CA ARG A 81 9.21 5.05 -7.19
C ARG A 81 7.98 4.62 -6.40
N THR A 82 7.22 3.67 -6.92
CA THR A 82 6.05 3.13 -6.21
C THR A 82 6.12 1.62 -6.11
N LEU A 83 5.83 1.08 -4.93
CA LEU A 83 5.64 -0.36 -4.71
C LEU A 83 4.22 -0.56 -4.19
N ASP A 84 3.37 -1.22 -4.97
CA ASP A 84 2.04 -1.65 -4.57
C ASP A 84 2.00 -3.17 -4.44
N PHE A 85 1.73 -3.65 -3.23
CA PHE A 85 1.65 -5.07 -2.91
C PHE A 85 0.30 -5.43 -2.31
N LEU A 86 -0.14 -6.67 -2.57
CA LEU A 86 -1.38 -7.22 -2.03
C LEU A 86 -1.04 -8.29 -1.01
N PHE A 87 -1.85 -8.42 0.02
CA PHE A 87 -1.78 -9.55 0.92
C PHE A 87 -3.18 -9.90 1.41
N CYS A 88 -3.39 -11.18 1.70
CA CYS A 88 -4.66 -11.69 2.16
C CYS A 88 -4.86 -11.31 3.63
N GLY A 89 -6.07 -10.85 3.95
CA GLY A 89 -6.42 -10.44 5.29
C GLY A 89 -7.58 -9.46 5.34
N ARG A 90 -7.84 -8.92 6.53
CA ARG A 90 -8.90 -7.95 6.77
C ARG A 90 -8.50 -6.90 7.80
N PHE A 91 -9.02 -5.69 7.62
CA PHE A 91 -8.84 -4.61 8.60
C PHE A 91 -9.66 -4.88 9.85
N LEU A 92 -9.00 -4.77 11.00
CA LEU A 92 -9.63 -4.69 12.33
C LEU A 92 -9.67 -3.24 12.81
N SER A 93 -8.75 -2.40 12.34
CA SER A 93 -8.85 -0.95 12.49
C SER A 93 -8.28 -0.19 11.30
N ILE A 94 -8.84 1.00 11.08
CA ILE A 94 -8.39 2.00 10.11
C ILE A 94 -8.39 3.40 10.73
N PRO A 95 -7.61 4.35 10.20
CA PRO A 95 -7.72 5.76 10.55
C PRO A 95 -9.05 6.38 10.07
N ASP A 96 -9.50 7.43 10.76
CA ASP A 96 -10.72 8.19 10.50
C ASP A 96 -10.85 8.69 9.04
N TYR A 97 -9.77 9.21 8.45
CA TYR A 97 -9.81 9.69 7.07
C TYR A 97 -10.16 8.57 6.07
N GLN A 98 -9.72 7.33 6.32
CA GLN A 98 -10.04 6.19 5.47
C GLN A 98 -11.50 5.81 5.59
N GLN A 99 -12.06 5.85 6.80
CA GLN A 99 -13.49 5.63 7.00
C GLN A 99 -14.30 6.58 6.12
N HIS A 100 -13.98 7.89 6.17
CA HIS A 100 -14.66 8.89 5.37
C HIS A 100 -14.59 8.60 3.86
N ILE A 101 -13.41 8.26 3.33
CA ILE A 101 -13.24 7.94 1.91
C ILE A 101 -14.03 6.69 1.51
N TYR A 102 -14.02 5.65 2.34
CA TYR A 102 -14.65 4.38 2.00
C TYR A 102 -16.16 4.36 2.17
N SER A 103 -16.70 5.14 3.11
CA SER A 103 -18.16 5.26 3.27
C SER A 103 -18.80 6.24 2.29
N ASP A 104 -18.02 7.08 1.62
CA ASP A 104 -18.54 8.08 0.69
C ASP A 104 -19.08 7.43 -0.59
N GLU A 105 -20.38 7.59 -0.85
CA GLU A 105 -21.09 7.03 -2.01
C GLU A 105 -20.57 7.56 -3.36
N GLU A 106 -20.03 8.79 -3.40
CA GLU A 106 -19.47 9.37 -4.62
C GLU A 106 -18.09 8.80 -4.95
N ILE A 107 -17.41 8.22 -3.96
CA ILE A 107 -16.06 7.64 -4.13
C ILE A 107 -16.12 6.12 -4.25
N THR A 108 -16.70 5.44 -3.25
CA THR A 108 -16.74 3.97 -3.23
C THR A 108 -18.06 3.38 -2.70
N GLY A 109 -18.73 4.05 -1.77
CA GLY A 109 -19.98 3.59 -1.15
C GLY A 109 -19.85 2.23 -0.46
N LEU A 110 -18.67 1.89 0.09
CA LEU A 110 -18.46 0.61 0.75
C LEU A 110 -19.18 0.58 2.10
N GLU A 111 -19.97 -0.46 2.31
CA GLU A 111 -20.53 -0.78 3.63
C GLU A 111 -19.41 -1.31 4.53
N LEU A 112 -19.04 -0.49 5.53
CA LEU A 112 -18.04 -0.86 6.53
C LEU A 112 -18.71 -1.68 7.65
N PRO A 113 -18.09 -2.77 8.13
CA PRO A 113 -18.67 -3.59 9.17
C PRO A 113 -18.63 -2.88 10.53
N ASP A 114 -19.67 -3.05 11.35
CA ASP A 114 -19.76 -2.46 12.71
C ASP A 114 -18.59 -2.86 13.62
N THR A 115 -17.93 -3.97 13.33
CA THR A 115 -16.76 -4.46 14.07
C THR A 115 -15.47 -3.74 13.74
N LEU A 116 -15.43 -2.94 12.66
CA LEU A 116 -14.25 -2.19 12.26
C LEU A 116 -14.02 -1.03 13.22
N ARG A 117 -12.87 -1.03 13.90
CA ARG A 117 -12.51 0.07 14.78
C ARG A 117 -11.95 1.25 13.98
N VAL A 118 -12.50 2.43 14.21
CA VAL A 118 -11.96 3.67 13.66
C VAL A 118 -11.04 4.33 14.68
N VAL A 119 -9.85 4.73 14.23
CA VAL A 119 -8.86 5.46 15.03
C VAL A 119 -8.84 6.91 14.59
N THR A 120 -9.26 7.81 15.46
CA THR A 120 -9.18 9.26 15.20
C THR A 120 -7.71 9.70 15.21
N MET A 121 -7.24 10.24 14.08
CA MET A 121 -5.87 10.73 13.98
C MET A 121 -5.76 12.15 14.56
N PRO A 122 -4.66 12.49 15.26
CA PRO A 122 -4.47 13.84 15.79
C PRO A 122 -4.29 14.85 14.65
N GLU A 123 -4.52 16.12 14.98
CA GLU A 123 -4.28 17.23 14.07
C GLU A 123 -2.79 17.28 13.69
N GLY A 124 -2.48 17.45 12.40
CA GLY A 124 -1.12 17.36 11.88
C GLY A 124 -0.66 15.97 11.43
N GLU A 125 -1.35 14.89 11.86
CA GLU A 125 -1.03 13.50 11.49
C GLU A 125 -2.20 12.80 10.78
N LYS A 126 -3.04 13.58 10.08
CA LYS A 126 -4.24 13.07 9.39
C LYS A 126 -3.94 12.05 8.29
N LEU A 127 -2.71 12.01 7.79
CA LEU A 127 -2.23 11.07 6.78
C LEU A 127 -1.10 10.22 7.38
N PRO A 128 -1.41 9.25 8.26
CA PRO A 128 -0.43 8.38 8.88
C PRO A 128 0.30 7.52 7.84
N VAL A 129 1.52 7.12 8.18
CA VAL A 129 2.30 6.13 7.45
C VAL A 129 2.91 5.15 8.45
N TYR A 130 3.05 3.90 8.04
CA TYR A 130 3.80 2.90 8.77
C TYR A 130 5.24 2.85 8.24
N ASP A 131 6.22 2.97 9.13
CA ASP A 131 7.63 2.93 8.74
C ASP A 131 8.13 1.49 8.59
N ILE A 132 8.60 1.16 7.39
CA ILE A 132 9.28 -0.10 7.08
C ILE A 132 10.74 0.22 6.86
N ASP A 133 11.46 0.47 7.96
CA ASP A 133 12.90 0.78 7.94
C ASP A 133 13.22 1.92 6.95
N GLY A 134 12.58 3.08 7.18
CA GLY A 134 12.70 4.28 6.36
C GLY A 134 11.75 4.33 5.15
N TRP A 135 10.95 3.29 4.91
CA TRP A 135 9.91 3.31 3.86
C TRP A 135 8.55 3.63 4.45
N ALA A 136 7.99 4.77 4.04
CA ALA A 136 6.63 5.17 4.39
C ALA A 136 5.60 4.32 3.62
N CYS A 137 4.88 3.46 4.34
CA CYS A 137 3.84 2.58 3.81
C CYS A 137 2.45 3.01 4.28
N VAL A 138 1.48 2.99 3.38
CA VAL A 138 0.06 3.17 3.69
C VAL A 138 -0.68 1.88 3.36
N PHE A 139 -1.44 1.35 4.32
CA PHE A 139 -2.33 0.22 4.09
C PHE A 139 -3.72 0.72 3.73
N LYS A 140 -4.33 0.15 2.69
CA LYS A 140 -5.61 0.59 2.14
C LYS A 140 -6.39 -0.58 1.55
N HIS A 141 -7.70 -0.40 1.41
CA HIS A 141 -8.53 -1.31 0.62
C HIS A 141 -8.06 -1.29 -0.86
N PRO A 142 -8.02 -2.44 -1.57
CA PRO A 142 -7.62 -2.50 -2.98
C PRO A 142 -8.66 -1.91 -3.95
N PHE A 143 -9.44 -0.91 -3.52
CA PHE A 143 -10.61 -0.40 -4.26
C PHE A 143 -10.24 0.22 -5.61
N PHE A 144 -9.04 0.79 -5.76
CA PHE A 144 -8.58 1.31 -7.06
C PHE A 144 -8.42 0.20 -8.12
N ARG A 145 -8.53 -1.07 -7.73
CA ARG A 145 -8.59 -2.24 -8.63
C ARG A 145 -10.02 -2.80 -8.75
N MET A 146 -11.07 -2.06 -8.36
CA MET A 146 -12.49 -2.46 -8.34
C MET A 146 -13.07 -2.93 -9.70
N GLU A 147 -12.35 -2.75 -10.80
CA GLU A 147 -12.65 -3.41 -12.07
C GLU A 147 -12.72 -4.94 -11.88
N GLU A 148 -11.92 -5.50 -10.96
CA GLU A 148 -12.00 -6.88 -10.53
C GLU A 148 -13.15 -7.07 -9.53
N CYS A 149 -14.13 -7.92 -9.87
CA CYS A 149 -15.34 -8.14 -9.06
C CYS A 149 -15.06 -8.53 -7.60
N GLN A 150 -13.92 -9.16 -7.33
CA GLN A 150 -13.52 -9.59 -5.99
C GLN A 150 -13.28 -8.43 -5.01
N TYR A 151 -12.92 -7.22 -5.48
CA TYR A 151 -12.64 -6.06 -4.61
C TYR A 151 -13.81 -5.09 -4.47
N LYS A 152 -15.04 -5.49 -4.81
CA LYS A 152 -16.22 -4.60 -4.71
C LYS A 152 -16.83 -4.52 -3.32
N LYS A 153 -16.41 -5.40 -2.39
CA LYS A 153 -16.88 -5.44 -1.01
C LYS A 153 -15.75 -5.11 -0.07
N TRP A 154 -16.05 -4.50 1.07
CA TRP A 154 -15.06 -4.16 2.10
C TRP A 154 -14.24 -5.37 2.55
N ASP A 155 -14.91 -6.43 2.99
CA ASP A 155 -14.28 -7.69 3.39
C ASP A 155 -13.99 -8.57 2.15
N CYS A 156 -13.28 -8.03 1.17
CA CYS A 156 -12.86 -8.77 -0.02
C CYS A 156 -11.77 -9.81 0.24
N GLY A 157 -11.22 -9.85 1.46
CA GLY A 157 -10.14 -10.77 1.84
C GLY A 157 -8.74 -10.28 1.44
N TYR A 158 -8.62 -9.06 0.93
CA TYR A 158 -7.34 -8.48 0.50
C TYR A 158 -7.10 -7.11 1.11
N VAL A 159 -5.84 -6.84 1.41
CA VAL A 159 -5.33 -5.53 1.79
C VAL A 159 -4.22 -5.14 0.82
N MET A 160 -4.16 -3.86 0.47
CA MET A 160 -3.07 -3.29 -0.32
C MET A 160 -2.16 -2.46 0.57
N GLY A 161 -0.85 -2.70 0.48
CA GLY A 161 0.16 -1.76 0.94
C GLY A 161 0.72 -0.97 -0.23
N SER A 162 0.89 0.33 -0.05
CA SER A 162 1.50 1.23 -1.03
C SER A 162 2.66 1.99 -0.40
N ILE A 163 3.81 1.97 -1.07
CA ILE A 163 5.02 2.69 -0.69
C ILE A 163 5.36 3.67 -1.81
N LEU A 164 5.61 4.92 -1.44
CA LEU A 164 6.05 5.98 -2.34
C LEU A 164 7.43 6.45 -1.91
N LEU A 165 8.41 6.34 -2.81
CA LEU A 165 9.76 6.85 -2.62
C LEU A 165 10.01 7.95 -3.64
N MET A 166 10.38 9.12 -3.15
CA MET A 166 10.69 10.28 -3.99
C MET A 166 12.14 10.68 -3.77
N LYS A 167 12.83 10.99 -4.87
CA LYS A 167 14.21 11.48 -4.83
C LYS A 167 14.40 12.55 -5.89
N ASP A 168 14.90 13.71 -5.49
CA ASP A 168 15.30 14.77 -6.42
C ASP A 168 16.49 14.30 -7.28
N LEU A 169 16.49 14.67 -8.56
CA LEU A 169 17.57 14.38 -9.52
C LEU A 169 18.44 15.58 -9.79
#